data_AF-A0A2D8G4G9-F1
#
_entry.id   AF-A0A2D8G4G9-F1
#
_cell.length_a   1.000
_cell.length_b   1.000
_cell.length_c   1.000
_cell.angle_alpha   90.00
_cell.angle_beta   90.00
_cell.angle_gamma   90.00
#
_symmetry.space_group_name_H-M   'P 1'
#
loop_
_entity.id
_entity.type
_entity.pdbx_description
1 polymer ?
#
loop_
_entity_poly.entity_id
_entity_poly.type
_entity_poly.pdbx_seq_one_letter_code
_entity_poly.pdbx_strand_id
1 'polypeptide(L)'
;MRSAYLITIAVFCVFCAAWRMSEFGNIDYAVDQAFFTQWIKRLANASRFFPVEEQGARFITSLMKDEGSFLTLFLSQIYQAHALLFTVVSIALYLLVSSIFGASIEAIVSASIIFSVIWLWLIAAFPILVHKTIGIDFAKAASIGLITLFIGCFNSFFNVFSAMGPHNAGVMMMVLSIIITQLWLIRLRGTASPTICSGITVIMFVVQWAAIYTHYTNIFILPLATVIAIASQAGHRMTIRVTLIVQYGIITFVAFIPAIALALIYDNVIGGGVNTQTFGGLASAFVLTSPSELGNTATERFVMWFNFTSFFYSAGGLALGVIGVLGLAWQYRLTMPATVVFAHFLAGVFLQIFTQYDRTAAYLLPLLMLGGGWCLSSSTAWMLQTTERGTIRVVPVAAAVVSGCILLFHFSLEIPGLRSPELVHPWGRIANHSGMKKAIADLDKIVPEGSTLMSWDYATTHQFRATTKRQLGTLLVTRPIETLVKQKKLGSLSAYIETRGLSLSSKGPLFVLAPIKISKMKIKDSLSDVLGTHGFGGQPPADIAEQRRWKFKNGKYHTNELVLYLVRW
;
A
#
# COMPACT_ATOMS: atom_id res chain seq x y z
N MET A 1 -24.48 21.62 15.93
CA MET A 1 -23.31 20.99 16.61
C MET A 1 -22.64 19.90 15.77
N ARG A 2 -23.32 18.79 15.41
CA ARG A 2 -22.72 17.71 14.58
C ARG A 2 -22.13 18.20 13.26
N SER A 3 -22.89 18.97 12.47
CA SER A 3 -22.40 19.50 11.18
C SER A 3 -21.20 20.42 11.37
N ALA A 4 -21.22 21.30 12.38
CA ALA A 4 -20.11 22.18 12.70
C ALA A 4 -18.83 21.39 13.03
N TYR A 5 -18.92 20.36 13.88
CA TYR A 5 -17.80 19.47 14.17
C TYR A 5 -17.23 18.81 12.91
N LEU A 6 -18.10 18.23 12.06
CA LEU A 6 -17.66 17.56 10.83
C LEU A 6 -16.97 18.53 9.85
N ILE A 7 -17.44 19.79 9.79
CA ILE A 7 -16.81 20.85 9.02
C ILE A 7 -15.45 21.23 9.63
N THR A 8 -15.35 21.38 10.96
CA THR A 8 -14.09 21.71 11.64
C THR A 8 -13.01 20.67 11.36
N ILE A 9 -13.32 19.38 11.51
CA ILE A 9 -12.35 18.31 11.21
C ILE A 9 -12.00 18.27 9.72
N ALA A 10 -12.95 18.54 8.82
CA ALA A 10 -12.69 18.59 7.38
C ALA A 10 -11.74 19.74 7.01
N VAL A 11 -11.97 20.94 7.57
CA VAL A 11 -11.08 22.10 7.40
C VAL A 11 -9.66 21.77 7.91
N PHE A 12 -9.53 21.13 9.07
CA PHE A 12 -8.24 20.73 9.60
C PHE A 12 -7.53 19.68 8.73
N CYS A 13 -8.27 18.70 8.19
CA CYS A 13 -7.75 17.75 7.21
C CYS A 13 -7.28 18.43 5.92
N VAL A 14 -7.97 19.48 5.45
CA VAL A 14 -7.53 20.27 4.29
C VAL A 14 -6.22 21.01 4.59
N PHE A 15 -6.07 21.62 5.77
CA PHE A 15 -4.79 22.22 6.17
C PHE A 15 -3.66 21.19 6.25
N CYS A 16 -3.95 20.01 6.82
CA CYS A 16 -2.99 18.90 6.87
C CYS A 16 -2.57 18.45 5.46
N ALA A 17 -3.53 18.33 4.52
CA ALA A 17 -3.25 18.00 3.13
C ALA A 17 -2.38 19.08 2.47
N ALA A 18 -2.72 20.35 2.65
CA ALA A 18 -1.97 21.47 2.08
C ALA A 18 -0.52 21.49 2.58
N TRP A 19 -0.31 21.26 3.89
CA TRP A 19 1.02 21.14 4.47
C TRP A 19 1.80 19.96 3.87
N ARG A 20 1.22 18.76 3.85
CA ARG A 20 1.84 17.57 3.24
C ARG A 20 2.12 17.73 1.75
N MET A 21 1.26 18.42 1.03
CA MET A 21 1.46 18.75 -0.39
C MET A 21 2.62 19.71 -0.59
N SER A 22 2.75 20.72 0.28
CA SER A 22 3.88 21.67 0.21
C SER A 22 5.22 20.98 0.46
N GLU A 23 5.23 19.95 1.32
CA GLU A 23 6.43 19.23 1.72
C GLU A 23 6.77 18.09 0.75
N PHE A 24 5.76 17.32 0.32
CA PHE A 24 5.97 16.08 -0.43
C PHE A 24 5.43 16.08 -1.86
N GLY A 25 4.73 17.13 -2.31
CA GLY A 25 4.12 17.17 -3.65
C GLY A 25 5.13 16.99 -4.80
N ASN A 26 6.41 17.23 -4.56
CA ASN A 26 7.48 17.14 -5.56
C ASN A 26 8.62 16.18 -5.21
N ILE A 27 8.39 15.16 -4.36
CA ILE A 27 9.43 14.15 -4.05
C ILE A 27 9.89 13.35 -5.27
N ASP A 28 11.06 12.73 -5.13
CA ASP A 28 11.53 11.69 -6.04
C ASP A 28 10.99 10.30 -5.66
N TYR A 29 11.07 9.35 -6.59
CA TYR A 29 10.33 8.09 -6.53
C TYR A 29 11.03 6.99 -5.77
N ALA A 30 10.33 6.44 -4.79
CA ALA A 30 10.53 5.04 -4.43
C ALA A 30 10.11 4.13 -5.60
N VAL A 31 10.73 2.95 -5.69
CA VAL A 31 10.47 1.99 -6.78
C VAL A 31 9.01 1.59 -6.84
N ASP A 32 8.36 1.38 -5.70
CA ASP A 32 6.95 0.97 -5.65
C ASP A 32 6.04 2.09 -6.19
N GLN A 33 6.31 3.35 -5.85
CA GLN A 33 5.58 4.50 -6.40
C GLN A 33 5.81 4.60 -7.92
N ALA A 34 7.05 4.42 -8.38
CA ALA A 34 7.36 4.44 -9.81
C ALA A 34 6.66 3.30 -10.55
N PHE A 35 6.63 2.09 -9.97
CA PHE A 35 5.93 0.93 -10.49
C PHE A 35 4.43 1.19 -10.65
N PHE A 36 3.76 1.67 -9.60
CA PHE A 36 2.34 1.98 -9.65
C PHE A 36 2.04 3.14 -10.60
N THR A 37 2.85 4.20 -10.58
CA THR A 37 2.61 5.36 -11.44
C THR A 37 2.77 5.00 -12.92
N GLN A 38 3.81 4.25 -13.30
CA GLN A 38 3.94 3.81 -14.69
C GLN A 38 2.81 2.86 -15.10
N TRP A 39 2.27 2.07 -14.16
CA TRP A 39 1.11 1.23 -14.44
C TRP A 39 -0.14 2.07 -14.73
N ILE A 40 -0.48 3.03 -13.85
CA ILE A 40 -1.61 3.95 -14.05
C ILE A 40 -1.45 4.78 -15.32
N LYS A 41 -0.25 5.33 -15.57
CA LYS A 41 0.05 6.10 -16.77
C LYS A 41 -0.12 5.29 -18.06
N ARG A 42 0.31 4.03 -18.08
CA ARG A 42 0.10 3.15 -19.24
C ARG A 42 -1.38 2.83 -19.44
N LEU A 43 -2.11 2.53 -18.36
CA LEU A 43 -3.55 2.28 -18.42
C LEU A 43 -4.34 3.49 -18.90
N ALA A 44 -4.04 4.68 -18.39
CA ALA A 44 -4.69 5.93 -18.77
C ALA A 44 -4.43 6.32 -20.23
N ASN A 45 -3.27 5.91 -20.78
CA ASN A 45 -2.89 6.18 -22.17
C ASN A 45 -3.08 4.95 -23.09
N ALA A 46 -3.85 3.95 -22.66
CA ALA A 46 -4.15 2.79 -23.50
C ALA A 46 -4.97 3.25 -24.72
N SER A 47 -4.55 2.83 -25.92
CA SER A 47 -5.20 3.23 -27.18
C SER A 47 -6.56 2.57 -27.42
N ARG A 48 -6.80 1.44 -26.75
CA ARG A 48 -7.97 0.58 -26.91
C ARG A 48 -8.20 -0.24 -25.66
N PHE A 49 -9.41 -0.74 -25.47
CA PHE A 49 -9.74 -1.57 -24.31
C PHE A 49 -9.25 -3.03 -24.48
N PHE A 50 -9.61 -3.66 -25.60
CA PHE A 50 -9.29 -5.06 -25.91
C PHE A 50 -8.00 -5.20 -26.72
N PRO A 51 -7.29 -6.34 -26.60
CA PRO A 51 -6.14 -6.63 -27.44
C PRO A 51 -6.57 -6.83 -28.90
N VAL A 52 -5.70 -6.48 -29.85
CA VAL A 52 -5.89 -6.79 -31.27
C VAL A 52 -5.57 -8.27 -31.49
N GLU A 53 -6.52 -9.03 -32.05
CA GLU A 53 -6.31 -10.43 -32.39
C GLU A 53 -5.43 -10.55 -33.65
N GLU A 54 -4.26 -11.15 -33.49
CA GLU A 54 -3.45 -11.59 -34.64
C GLU A 54 -4.15 -12.77 -35.33
N GLN A 55 -4.17 -12.80 -36.66
CA GLN A 55 -4.79 -13.90 -37.41
C GLN A 55 -4.21 -15.26 -36.98
N GLY A 56 -5.09 -16.17 -36.54
CA GLY A 56 -4.71 -17.51 -36.08
C GLY A 56 -4.15 -17.58 -34.65
N ALA A 57 -3.94 -16.45 -33.96
CA ALA A 57 -3.51 -16.43 -32.57
C ALA A 57 -4.70 -16.59 -31.61
N ARG A 58 -4.50 -17.30 -30.50
CA ARG A 58 -5.50 -17.37 -29.42
C ARG A 58 -5.58 -16.01 -28.71
N PHE A 59 -6.76 -15.65 -28.22
CA PHE A 59 -6.99 -14.41 -27.46
C PHE A 59 -5.94 -14.16 -26.36
N ILE A 60 -5.53 -15.20 -25.64
CA ILE A 60 -4.51 -15.10 -24.57
C ILE A 60 -3.14 -14.68 -25.12
N THR A 61 -2.76 -15.16 -26.31
CA THR A 61 -1.51 -14.75 -26.96
C THR A 61 -1.56 -13.26 -27.32
N SER A 62 -2.67 -12.80 -27.89
CA SER A 62 -2.92 -11.38 -28.18
C SER A 62 -2.89 -10.54 -26.90
N LEU A 63 -3.50 -11.03 -25.82
CA LEU A 63 -3.48 -10.40 -24.50
C LEU A 63 -2.05 -10.30 -23.93
N MET A 64 -1.13 -11.21 -24.27
CA MET A 64 0.24 -11.19 -23.78
C MET A 64 1.17 -10.28 -24.56
N LYS A 65 0.88 -10.04 -25.86
CA LYS A 65 1.72 -9.25 -26.77
C LYS A 65 1.29 -7.78 -26.87
N ASP A 66 -0.01 -7.49 -26.80
CA ASP A 66 -0.53 -6.17 -27.14
C ASP A 66 -0.37 -5.13 -26.01
N GLU A 67 0.81 -4.50 -25.92
CA GLU A 67 1.05 -3.41 -24.96
C GLU A 67 0.26 -2.11 -25.23
N GLY A 68 -0.55 -2.05 -26.30
CA GLY A 68 -1.41 -0.92 -26.62
C GLY A 68 -2.82 -1.00 -26.03
N SER A 69 -3.21 -2.17 -25.47
CA SER A 69 -4.55 -2.40 -24.93
C SER A 69 -4.61 -2.28 -23.40
N PHE A 70 -5.73 -1.74 -22.90
CA PHE A 70 -5.97 -1.60 -21.46
C PHE A 70 -5.93 -2.96 -20.76
N LEU A 71 -6.62 -3.96 -21.32
CA LEU A 71 -6.75 -5.28 -20.70
C LEU A 71 -5.39 -6.00 -20.57
N THR A 72 -4.54 -5.92 -21.60
CA THR A 72 -3.15 -6.42 -21.53
C THR A 72 -2.35 -5.69 -20.47
N LEU A 73 -2.38 -4.36 -20.47
CA LEU A 73 -1.62 -3.54 -19.52
C LEU A 73 -2.05 -3.79 -18.07
N PHE A 74 -3.34 -4.00 -17.84
CA PHE A 74 -3.91 -4.29 -16.53
C PHE A 74 -3.52 -5.69 -16.07
N LEU A 75 -3.86 -6.71 -16.85
CA LEU A 75 -3.69 -8.09 -16.42
C LEU A 75 -2.23 -8.53 -16.45
N SER A 76 -1.38 -7.97 -17.33
CA SER A 76 0.04 -8.33 -17.40
C SER A 76 0.80 -8.16 -16.08
N GLN A 77 0.43 -7.17 -15.27
CA GLN A 77 1.04 -6.99 -13.95
C GLN A 77 0.52 -8.03 -12.95
N ILE A 78 -0.79 -8.31 -12.99
CA ILE A 78 -1.45 -9.28 -12.11
C ILE A 78 -0.94 -10.71 -12.38
N TYR A 79 -0.73 -11.11 -13.63
CA TYR A 79 -0.14 -12.40 -13.95
C TYR A 79 1.34 -12.50 -13.55
N GLN A 80 2.08 -11.38 -13.51
CA GLN A 80 3.47 -11.38 -13.07
C GLN A 80 3.60 -11.45 -11.54
N ALA A 81 2.66 -10.84 -10.83
CA ALA A 81 2.58 -10.86 -9.37
C ALA A 81 1.10 -10.95 -8.94
N HIS A 82 0.67 -12.15 -8.55
CA HIS A 82 -0.74 -12.45 -8.27
C HIS A 82 -1.31 -11.60 -7.13
N ALA A 83 -0.47 -11.20 -6.17
CA ALA A 83 -0.86 -10.31 -5.07
C ALA A 83 -1.39 -8.94 -5.56
N LEU A 84 -1.01 -8.50 -6.76
CA LEU A 84 -1.50 -7.24 -7.35
C LEU A 84 -2.99 -7.30 -7.72
N LEU A 85 -3.58 -8.49 -7.82
CA LEU A 85 -5.04 -8.64 -7.92
C LEU A 85 -5.76 -7.90 -6.79
N PHE A 86 -5.17 -7.87 -5.60
CA PHE A 86 -5.72 -7.19 -4.43
C PHE A 86 -5.42 -5.70 -4.40
N THR A 87 -5.05 -5.10 -5.53
CA THR A 87 -4.85 -3.65 -5.69
C THR A 87 -5.75 -3.04 -6.75
N VAL A 88 -6.66 -3.82 -7.34
CA VAL A 88 -7.54 -3.40 -8.43
C VAL A 88 -8.41 -2.20 -8.07
N VAL A 89 -8.96 -2.15 -6.85
CA VAL A 89 -9.76 -1.00 -6.41
C VAL A 89 -8.88 0.22 -6.20
N SER A 90 -7.65 0.05 -5.70
CA SER A 90 -6.69 1.16 -5.64
C SER A 90 -6.39 1.69 -7.04
N ILE A 91 -6.14 0.82 -8.02
CA ILE A 91 -5.91 1.22 -9.41
C ILE A 91 -7.08 2.02 -9.97
N ALA A 92 -8.32 1.56 -9.74
CA ALA A 92 -9.51 2.29 -10.17
C ALA A 92 -9.60 3.69 -9.53
N LEU A 93 -9.31 3.81 -8.22
CA LEU A 93 -9.29 5.09 -7.52
C LEU A 93 -8.21 6.04 -8.08
N TYR A 94 -7.01 5.53 -8.37
CA TYR A 94 -5.93 6.34 -8.96
C TYR A 94 -6.20 6.70 -10.42
N LEU A 95 -6.84 5.83 -11.20
CA LEU A 95 -7.29 6.15 -12.56
C LEU A 95 -8.37 7.24 -12.56
N LEU A 96 -9.28 7.22 -11.59
CA LEU A 96 -10.28 8.28 -11.41
C LEU A 96 -9.62 9.63 -11.10
N VAL A 97 -8.60 9.67 -10.23
CA VAL A 97 -7.87 10.92 -10.00
C VAL A 97 -7.07 11.32 -11.26
N SER A 98 -6.46 10.36 -11.93
CA SER A 98 -5.67 10.59 -13.14
C SER A 98 -6.50 11.07 -14.33
N SER A 99 -7.79 10.73 -14.40
CA SER A 99 -8.68 11.25 -15.45
C SER A 99 -9.03 12.72 -15.26
N ILE A 100 -8.95 13.22 -14.01
CA ILE A 100 -9.24 14.62 -13.67
C ILE A 100 -7.98 15.49 -13.78
N PHE A 101 -6.84 15.00 -13.27
CA PHE A 101 -5.60 15.79 -13.13
C PHE A 101 -4.46 15.34 -14.06
N GLY A 102 -4.71 14.33 -14.89
CA GLY A 102 -3.69 13.66 -15.71
C GLY A 102 -2.95 12.56 -14.97
N ALA A 103 -2.40 11.60 -15.72
CA ALA A 103 -1.61 10.50 -15.17
C ALA A 103 -0.13 10.89 -14.98
N SER A 104 0.08 11.94 -14.18
CA SER A 104 1.41 12.40 -13.75
C SER A 104 1.76 11.82 -12.38
N ILE A 105 3.04 11.91 -12.03
CA ILE A 105 3.48 11.60 -10.69
C ILE A 105 2.79 12.48 -9.66
N GLU A 106 2.74 13.77 -9.95
CA GLU A 106 2.32 14.78 -9.01
C GLU A 106 0.85 14.51 -8.66
N ALA A 107 0.05 14.07 -9.63
CA ALA A 107 -1.31 13.60 -9.43
C ALA A 107 -1.40 12.35 -8.55
N ILE A 108 -0.52 11.35 -8.73
CA ILE A 108 -0.50 10.13 -7.90
C ILE A 108 -0.08 10.44 -6.45
N VAL A 109 0.94 11.27 -6.25
CA VAL A 109 1.36 11.69 -4.90
C VAL A 109 0.25 12.50 -4.24
N SER A 110 -0.37 13.43 -4.98
CA SER A 110 -1.52 14.21 -4.51
C SER A 110 -2.69 13.31 -4.10
N ALA A 111 -3.03 12.33 -4.94
CA ALA A 111 -4.06 11.33 -4.64
C ALA A 111 -3.75 10.55 -3.36
N SER A 112 -2.49 10.13 -3.18
CA SER A 112 -2.06 9.42 -1.96
C SER A 112 -2.23 10.29 -0.72
N ILE A 113 -1.84 11.56 -0.77
CA ILE A 113 -2.01 12.53 0.32
C ILE A 113 -3.50 12.77 0.61
N ILE A 114 -4.32 12.89 -0.43
CA ILE A 114 -5.78 13.03 -0.31
C ILE A 114 -6.37 11.80 0.39
N PHE A 115 -6.04 10.58 -0.05
CA PHE A 115 -6.49 9.36 0.62
C PHE A 115 -6.01 9.30 2.07
N SER A 116 -4.80 9.79 2.34
CA SER A 116 -4.24 9.88 3.70
C SER A 116 -5.10 10.78 4.61
N VAL A 117 -5.51 11.96 4.15
CA VAL A 117 -6.35 12.86 4.95
C VAL A 117 -7.81 12.42 5.00
N ILE A 118 -8.31 11.69 4.00
CA ILE A 118 -9.67 11.12 4.05
C ILE A 118 -9.76 10.07 5.16
N TRP A 119 -8.77 9.18 5.30
CA TRP A 119 -8.83 8.20 6.39
C TRP A 119 -8.69 8.86 7.77
N LEU A 120 -7.89 9.93 7.90
CA LEU A 120 -7.81 10.76 9.11
C LEU A 120 -9.17 11.37 9.46
N TRP A 121 -9.85 11.93 8.45
CA TRP A 121 -11.20 12.47 8.61
C TRP A 121 -12.19 11.38 9.05
N LEU A 122 -12.17 10.22 8.39
CA LEU A 122 -13.05 9.09 8.71
C LEU A 122 -12.88 8.61 10.16
N ILE A 123 -11.64 8.41 10.61
CA ILE A 123 -11.37 7.91 11.97
C ILE A 123 -11.71 8.96 13.04
N ALA A 124 -11.48 10.25 12.77
CA ALA A 124 -11.87 11.34 13.66
C ALA A 124 -13.38 11.59 13.70
N ALA A 125 -14.08 11.35 12.59
CA ALA A 125 -15.54 11.43 12.52
C ALA A 125 -16.22 10.26 13.23
N PHE A 126 -15.57 9.09 13.27
CA PHE A 126 -16.18 7.84 13.72
C PHE A 126 -16.90 7.91 15.07
N PRO A 127 -16.31 8.42 16.18
CA PRO A 127 -17.03 8.55 17.46
C PRO A 127 -18.35 9.32 17.33
N ILE A 128 -18.36 10.40 16.57
CA ILE A 128 -19.54 11.25 16.31
C ILE A 128 -20.54 10.59 15.36
N LEU A 129 -20.12 9.64 14.52
CA LEU A 129 -21.07 8.88 13.70
C LEU A 129 -21.87 7.88 14.52
N VAL A 130 -21.30 7.35 15.62
CA VAL A 130 -21.93 6.30 16.44
C VAL A 130 -22.47 6.79 17.78
N HIS A 131 -22.15 8.01 18.22
CA HIS A 131 -22.35 8.47 19.60
C HIS A 131 -23.77 8.27 20.15
N LYS A 132 -24.82 8.65 19.40
CA LYS A 132 -26.21 8.50 19.83
C LYS A 132 -26.59 7.03 20.04
N THR A 133 -26.12 6.17 19.14
CA THR A 133 -26.52 4.76 19.10
C THR A 133 -25.88 3.95 20.23
N ILE A 134 -24.71 4.37 20.71
CA ILE A 134 -23.96 3.69 21.78
C ILE A 134 -24.00 4.43 23.12
N GLY A 135 -24.77 5.53 23.21
CA GLY A 135 -24.96 6.30 24.45
C GLY A 135 -23.74 7.12 24.89
N ILE A 136 -22.87 7.54 23.96
CA ILE A 136 -21.81 8.52 24.25
C ILE A 136 -22.35 9.92 24.07
N ASP A 137 -22.08 10.79 25.05
CA ASP A 137 -22.41 12.21 24.97
C ASP A 137 -21.63 12.90 23.83
N PHE A 138 -22.24 13.90 23.21
CA PHE A 138 -21.65 14.55 22.04
C PHE A 138 -20.28 15.16 22.34
N ALA A 139 -20.11 15.77 23.52
CA ALA A 139 -18.87 16.43 23.92
C ALA A 139 -17.71 15.42 24.01
N LYS A 140 -17.92 14.29 24.70
CA LYS A 140 -16.94 13.21 24.78
C LYS A 140 -16.63 12.61 23.42
N ALA A 141 -17.64 12.35 22.59
CA ALA A 141 -17.39 11.84 21.24
C ALA A 141 -16.57 12.82 20.40
N ALA A 142 -16.85 14.12 20.51
CA ALA A 142 -16.12 15.17 19.81
C ALA A 142 -14.66 15.28 20.31
N SER A 143 -14.43 15.23 21.62
CA SER A 143 -13.08 15.28 22.18
C SER A 143 -12.25 14.06 21.77
N ILE A 144 -12.81 12.85 21.78
CA ILE A 144 -12.13 11.64 21.28
C ILE A 144 -11.67 11.84 19.84
N GLY A 145 -12.57 12.29 18.97
CA GLY A 145 -12.25 12.47 17.55
C GLY A 145 -11.27 13.62 17.27
N LEU A 146 -11.35 14.75 17.99
CA LEU A 146 -10.38 15.85 17.87
C LEU A 146 -8.98 15.44 18.34
N ILE A 147 -8.87 14.75 19.47
CA ILE A 147 -7.58 14.24 19.96
C ILE A 147 -7.01 13.23 18.97
N THR A 148 -7.85 12.32 18.45
CA THR A 148 -7.45 11.34 17.43
C THR A 148 -6.89 12.04 16.18
N LEU A 149 -7.58 13.07 15.70
CA LEU A 149 -7.15 13.87 14.56
C LEU A 149 -5.81 14.55 14.82
N PHE A 150 -5.67 15.15 16.01
CA PHE A 150 -4.44 15.83 16.40
C PHE A 150 -3.26 14.84 16.45
N ILE A 151 -3.41 13.68 17.09
CA ILE A 151 -2.37 12.64 17.11
C ILE A 151 -2.01 12.21 15.68
N GLY A 152 -3.00 11.97 14.83
CA GLY A 152 -2.78 11.51 13.45
C GLY A 152 -2.11 12.53 12.53
N CYS A 153 -2.43 13.83 12.70
CA CYS A 153 -1.79 14.91 11.95
C CYS A 153 -0.34 15.14 12.38
N PHE A 154 -0.03 14.95 13.68
CA PHE A 154 1.29 15.18 14.26
C PHE A 154 2.12 13.90 14.42
N ASN A 155 1.79 12.82 13.72
CA ASN A 155 2.62 11.63 13.65
C ASN A 155 3.56 11.72 12.43
N SER A 156 4.87 11.70 12.69
CA SER A 156 5.93 11.88 11.68
C SER A 156 5.97 10.75 10.67
N PHE A 157 5.71 9.51 11.10
CA PHE A 157 5.55 8.38 10.20
C PHE A 157 4.45 8.64 9.18
N PHE A 158 3.23 9.01 9.60
CA PHE A 158 2.16 9.31 8.66
C PHE A 158 2.37 10.57 7.83
N ASN A 159 3.15 11.54 8.32
CA ASN A 159 3.53 12.68 7.52
C ASN A 159 4.30 12.22 6.26
N VAL A 160 5.39 11.46 6.44
CA VAL A 160 6.19 10.94 5.32
C VAL A 160 5.44 9.87 4.52
N PHE A 161 4.73 8.98 5.21
CA PHE A 161 3.96 7.90 4.58
C PHE A 161 2.78 8.42 3.75
N SER A 162 2.32 9.66 3.97
CA SER A 162 1.21 10.25 3.21
C SER A 162 1.48 10.34 1.70
N ALA A 163 2.75 10.41 1.30
CA ALA A 163 3.14 10.43 -0.10
C ALA A 163 3.28 9.02 -0.72
N MET A 164 3.16 7.95 0.08
CA MET A 164 3.54 6.57 -0.28
C MET A 164 2.48 5.80 -1.08
N GLY A 165 2.05 6.38 -2.20
CA GLY A 165 1.30 5.68 -3.25
C GLY A 165 0.08 4.90 -2.74
N PRO A 166 -0.19 3.68 -3.25
CA PRO A 166 -1.48 3.02 -3.09
C PRO A 166 -1.80 2.51 -1.68
N HIS A 167 -0.84 2.49 -0.76
CA HIS A 167 -1.10 2.06 0.62
C HIS A 167 -2.14 2.96 1.31
N ASN A 168 -2.13 4.28 1.05
CA ASN A 168 -3.11 5.19 1.66
C ASN A 168 -4.55 4.93 1.19
N ALA A 169 -4.76 4.47 -0.05
CA ALA A 169 -6.06 4.00 -0.52
C ALA A 169 -6.49 2.73 0.24
N GLY A 170 -5.54 1.83 0.51
CA GLY A 170 -5.74 0.63 1.33
C GLY A 170 -6.16 0.94 2.77
N VAL A 171 -5.47 1.86 3.43
CA VAL A 171 -5.79 2.30 4.80
C VAL A 171 -7.14 3.01 4.83
N MET A 172 -7.42 3.88 3.88
CA MET A 172 -8.71 4.56 3.75
C MET A 172 -9.88 3.59 3.64
N MET A 173 -9.79 2.62 2.73
CA MET A 173 -10.87 1.65 2.55
C MET A 173 -10.99 0.69 3.74
N MET A 174 -9.88 0.37 4.42
CA MET A 174 -9.92 -0.39 5.66
C MET A 174 -10.65 0.39 6.78
N VAL A 175 -10.32 1.66 6.99
CA VAL A 175 -11.00 2.51 8.00
C VAL A 175 -12.50 2.64 7.67
N LEU A 176 -12.85 2.86 6.40
CA LEU A 176 -14.25 2.89 5.96
C LEU A 176 -14.95 1.55 6.25
N SER A 177 -14.30 0.44 5.93
CA SER A 177 -14.80 -0.92 6.22
C SER A 177 -15.03 -1.15 7.72
N ILE A 178 -14.13 -0.68 8.58
CA ILE A 178 -14.26 -0.74 10.04
C ILE A 178 -15.50 0.01 10.51
N ILE A 179 -15.70 1.23 10.04
CA ILE A 179 -16.85 2.08 10.40
C ILE A 179 -18.16 1.41 9.97
N ILE A 180 -18.26 1.00 8.71
CA ILE A 180 -19.47 0.37 8.16
C ILE A 180 -19.76 -0.97 8.85
N THR A 181 -18.75 -1.81 9.05
CA THR A 181 -18.89 -3.09 9.76
C THR A 181 -19.33 -2.86 11.20
N GLN A 182 -18.80 -1.85 11.89
CA GLN A 182 -19.25 -1.51 13.24
C GLN A 182 -20.71 -1.03 13.27
N LEU A 183 -21.14 -0.20 12.31
CA LEU A 183 -22.53 0.23 12.19
C LEU A 183 -23.47 -0.96 11.93
N TRP A 184 -23.04 -1.90 11.09
CA TRP A 184 -23.73 -3.16 10.86
C TRP A 184 -23.85 -3.98 12.15
N LEU A 185 -22.76 -4.18 12.90
CA LEU A 185 -22.77 -4.89 14.19
C LEU A 185 -23.68 -4.22 15.23
N ILE A 186 -23.69 -2.89 15.31
CA ILE A 186 -24.59 -2.15 16.21
C ILE A 186 -26.04 -2.42 15.84
N ARG A 187 -26.37 -2.45 14.54
CA ARG A 187 -27.74 -2.71 14.08
C ARG A 187 -28.19 -4.14 14.36
N LEU A 188 -27.30 -5.12 14.23
CA LEU A 188 -27.59 -6.53 14.54
C LEU A 188 -27.99 -6.77 16.00
N ARG A 189 -27.53 -5.93 16.94
CA ARG A 189 -27.91 -6.04 18.37
C ARG A 189 -29.38 -5.75 18.63
N GLY A 190 -29.98 -4.87 17.83
CA GLY A 190 -31.38 -4.46 17.99
C GLY A 190 -32.38 -5.43 17.37
N THR A 191 -31.94 -6.51 16.71
CA THR A 191 -32.81 -7.38 15.90
C THR A 191 -32.87 -8.80 16.46
N ALA A 192 -34.08 -9.31 16.70
CA ALA A 192 -34.32 -10.69 17.16
C ALA A 192 -34.00 -11.75 16.09
N SER A 193 -34.07 -11.37 14.81
CA SER A 193 -33.65 -12.20 13.66
C SER A 193 -32.74 -11.37 12.75
N PRO A 194 -31.43 -11.65 12.72
CA PRO A 194 -30.51 -10.94 11.85
C PRO A 194 -30.69 -11.42 10.40
N THR A 195 -31.42 -10.66 9.58
CA THR A 195 -31.55 -10.96 8.15
C THR A 195 -30.42 -10.30 7.34
N ILE A 196 -29.80 -11.09 6.47
CA ILE A 196 -28.73 -10.63 5.57
C ILE A 196 -29.24 -9.64 4.51
N CYS A 197 -30.55 -9.59 4.26
CA CYS A 197 -31.14 -8.77 3.21
C CYS A 197 -31.34 -7.29 3.57
N SER A 198 -30.79 -6.82 4.69
CA SER A 198 -30.81 -5.38 5.00
C SER A 198 -29.81 -4.63 4.12
N GLY A 199 -30.16 -3.43 3.66
CA GLY A 199 -29.26 -2.61 2.82
C GLY A 199 -27.89 -2.35 3.46
N ILE A 200 -27.82 -2.26 4.81
CA ILE A 200 -26.54 -2.09 5.51
C ILE A 200 -25.64 -3.33 5.43
N THR A 201 -26.21 -4.53 5.35
CA THR A 201 -25.45 -5.77 5.20
C THR A 201 -24.78 -5.82 3.83
N VAL A 202 -25.53 -5.46 2.77
CA VAL A 202 -24.98 -5.36 1.41
C VAL A 202 -23.87 -4.31 1.36
N ILE A 203 -24.09 -3.12 1.93
CA ILE A 203 -23.07 -2.06 1.98
C ILE A 203 -21.83 -2.55 2.74
N MET A 204 -22.00 -3.27 3.86
CA MET A 204 -20.89 -3.84 4.61
C MET A 204 -20.06 -4.79 3.74
N PHE A 205 -20.69 -5.73 3.04
CA PHE A 205 -19.96 -6.66 2.16
C PHE A 205 -19.26 -5.96 1.00
N VAL A 206 -19.94 -5.02 0.32
CA VAL A 206 -19.36 -4.26 -0.79
C VAL A 206 -18.13 -3.48 -0.32
N VAL A 207 -18.21 -2.79 0.82
CA VAL A 207 -17.09 -2.00 1.35
C VAL A 207 -15.96 -2.91 1.83
N GLN A 208 -16.26 -4.06 2.44
CA GLN A 208 -15.25 -5.05 2.82
C GLN A 208 -14.50 -5.61 1.61
N TRP A 209 -15.23 -6.01 0.57
CA TRP A 209 -14.64 -6.49 -0.68
C TRP A 209 -13.79 -5.40 -1.32
N ALA A 210 -14.31 -4.18 -1.41
CA ALA A 210 -13.55 -3.06 -1.94
C ALA A 210 -12.25 -2.84 -1.15
N ALA A 211 -12.29 -2.92 0.18
CA ALA A 211 -11.11 -2.84 1.04
C ALA A 211 -10.12 -4.00 0.81
N ILE A 212 -10.59 -5.25 0.69
CA ILE A 212 -9.74 -6.40 0.36
C ILE A 212 -9.01 -6.19 -0.99
N TYR A 213 -9.69 -5.61 -1.98
CA TYR A 213 -9.13 -5.34 -3.31
C TYR A 213 -8.39 -4.00 -3.43
N THR A 214 -8.19 -3.27 -2.34
CA THR A 214 -7.30 -2.08 -2.34
C THR A 214 -5.87 -2.41 -1.95
N HIS A 215 -5.66 -3.35 -1.03
CA HIS A 215 -4.33 -3.81 -0.67
C HIS A 215 -4.34 -5.21 -0.04
N TYR A 216 -3.33 -6.02 -0.33
CA TYR A 216 -3.26 -7.40 0.17
C TYR A 216 -3.24 -7.51 1.70
N THR A 217 -2.74 -6.51 2.42
CA THR A 217 -2.77 -6.46 3.90
C THR A 217 -4.19 -6.61 4.44
N ASN A 218 -5.19 -6.07 3.75
CA ASN A 218 -6.59 -6.13 4.18
C ASN A 218 -7.19 -7.54 4.11
N ILE A 219 -6.64 -8.43 3.26
CA ILE A 219 -7.02 -9.85 3.17
C ILE A 219 -6.84 -10.55 4.52
N PHE A 220 -5.74 -10.25 5.21
CA PHE A 220 -5.37 -10.94 6.44
C PHE A 220 -6.04 -10.31 7.67
N ILE A 221 -6.28 -9.00 7.62
CA ILE A 221 -6.81 -8.25 8.76
C ILE A 221 -8.34 -8.31 8.81
N LEU A 222 -9.03 -7.88 7.74
CA LEU A 222 -10.47 -7.60 7.82
C LEU A 222 -11.34 -8.85 8.03
N PRO A 223 -11.12 -9.97 7.31
CA PRO A 223 -11.86 -11.20 7.56
C PRO A 223 -11.71 -11.70 8.99
N LEU A 224 -10.47 -11.80 9.47
CA LEU A 224 -10.18 -12.27 10.82
C LEU A 224 -10.79 -11.33 11.88
N ALA A 225 -10.59 -10.02 11.74
CA ALA A 225 -11.15 -9.03 12.67
C ALA A 225 -12.69 -9.05 12.71
N THR A 226 -13.34 -9.26 11.57
CA THR A 226 -14.81 -9.33 11.47
C THR A 226 -15.34 -10.59 12.14
N VAL A 227 -14.72 -11.75 11.90
CA VAL A 227 -15.08 -13.01 12.57
C VAL A 227 -14.96 -12.88 14.08
N ILE A 228 -13.84 -12.34 14.57
CA ILE A 228 -13.64 -12.12 16.01
C ILE A 228 -14.70 -11.13 16.54
N ALA A 229 -15.01 -10.05 15.82
CA ALA A 229 -16.01 -9.09 16.25
C ALA A 229 -17.44 -9.64 16.31
N ILE A 230 -17.81 -10.57 15.41
CA ILE A 230 -19.08 -11.29 15.45
C ILE A 230 -19.09 -12.26 16.64
N ALA A 231 -18.01 -13.04 16.82
CA ALA A 231 -17.87 -13.99 17.92
C ALA A 231 -17.97 -13.29 19.29
N SER A 232 -17.42 -12.08 19.41
CA SER A 232 -17.43 -11.26 20.63
C SER A 232 -18.72 -10.46 20.86
N GLN A 233 -19.76 -10.58 20.03
CA GLN A 233 -21.03 -9.86 20.25
C GLN A 233 -21.76 -10.37 21.50
N ALA A 234 -21.63 -9.64 22.62
CA ALA A 234 -22.44 -9.90 23.80
C ALA A 234 -23.94 -9.70 23.50
N GLY A 235 -24.78 -10.64 23.95
CA GLY A 235 -26.24 -10.57 23.80
C GLY A 235 -26.84 -11.52 22.76
N HIS A 236 -26.09 -11.96 21.75
CA HIS A 236 -26.55 -13.00 20.82
C HIS A 236 -26.27 -14.40 21.35
N ARG A 237 -27.19 -15.36 21.06
CA ARG A 237 -26.96 -16.80 21.30
C ARG A 237 -25.79 -17.29 20.43
N MET A 238 -25.02 -18.27 20.92
CA MET A 238 -23.85 -18.82 20.21
C MET A 238 -24.20 -19.31 18.80
N THR A 239 -25.36 -19.96 18.64
CA THR A 239 -25.86 -20.43 17.34
C THR A 239 -25.99 -19.30 16.32
N ILE A 240 -26.52 -18.15 16.71
CA ILE A 240 -26.65 -16.98 15.83
C ILE A 240 -25.27 -16.46 15.40
N ARG A 241 -24.32 -16.39 16.34
CA ARG A 241 -22.95 -15.92 16.05
C ARG A 241 -22.27 -16.86 15.06
N VAL A 242 -22.37 -18.18 15.28
CA VAL A 242 -21.82 -19.19 14.36
C VAL A 242 -22.47 -19.08 12.98
N THR A 243 -23.79 -18.96 12.90
CA THR A 243 -24.49 -18.79 11.61
C THR A 243 -24.00 -17.55 10.86
N LEU A 244 -23.88 -16.41 11.54
CA LEU A 244 -23.35 -15.18 10.93
C LEU A 244 -21.90 -15.34 10.46
N ILE A 245 -21.06 -16.03 11.23
CA ILE A 245 -19.68 -16.32 10.85
C ILE A 245 -19.63 -17.22 9.62
N VAL A 246 -20.43 -18.28 9.57
CA VAL A 246 -20.50 -19.18 8.40
C VAL A 246 -20.98 -18.43 7.17
N GLN A 247 -22.05 -17.64 7.29
CA GLN A 247 -22.57 -16.84 6.19
C GLN A 247 -21.56 -15.80 5.70
N TYR A 248 -20.91 -15.08 6.62
CA TYR A 248 -19.82 -14.17 6.30
C TYR A 248 -18.67 -14.89 5.61
N GLY A 249 -18.31 -16.09 6.07
CA GLY A 249 -17.27 -16.93 5.49
C GLY A 249 -17.59 -17.34 4.06
N ILE A 250 -18.82 -17.77 3.77
CA ILE A 250 -19.27 -18.12 2.41
C ILE A 250 -19.19 -16.89 1.49
N ILE A 251 -19.71 -15.75 1.92
CA ILE A 251 -19.70 -14.52 1.11
C ILE A 251 -18.27 -14.02 0.90
N THR A 252 -17.43 -14.09 1.93
CA THR A 252 -16.01 -13.74 1.82
C THR A 252 -15.29 -14.70 0.86
N PHE A 253 -15.60 -15.99 0.89
CA PHE A 253 -15.04 -16.98 -0.06
C PHE A 253 -15.39 -16.65 -1.51
N VAL A 254 -16.62 -16.19 -1.79
CA VAL A 254 -17.02 -15.70 -3.12
C VAL A 254 -16.12 -14.55 -3.59
N ALA A 255 -15.69 -13.67 -2.67
CA ALA A 255 -14.76 -12.59 -3.01
C ALA A 255 -13.38 -13.09 -3.46
N PHE A 256 -12.97 -14.31 -3.12
CA PHE A 256 -11.70 -14.92 -3.55
C PHE A 256 -11.80 -15.71 -4.84
N ILE A 257 -12.99 -15.87 -5.45
CA ILE A 257 -13.16 -16.56 -6.74
C ILE A 257 -12.22 -16.01 -7.83
N PRO A 258 -12.05 -14.67 -8.00
CA PRO A 258 -11.10 -14.15 -8.99
C PRO A 258 -9.65 -14.59 -8.74
N ALA A 259 -9.24 -14.73 -7.48
CA ALA A 259 -7.91 -15.20 -7.11
C ALA A 259 -7.73 -16.71 -7.43
N ILE A 260 -8.76 -17.50 -7.15
CA ILE A 260 -8.79 -18.94 -7.49
C ILE A 260 -8.75 -19.12 -9.01
N ALA A 261 -9.58 -18.38 -9.75
CA ALA A 261 -9.60 -18.42 -11.21
C ALA A 261 -8.24 -18.01 -11.80
N LEU A 262 -7.61 -16.95 -11.26
CA LEU A 262 -6.27 -16.52 -11.66
C LEU A 262 -5.23 -17.63 -11.45
N ALA A 263 -5.25 -18.32 -10.30
CA ALA A 263 -4.35 -19.44 -10.03
C ALA A 263 -4.54 -20.58 -11.05
N LEU A 264 -5.78 -20.99 -11.27
CA LEU A 264 -6.11 -22.10 -12.17
C LEU A 264 -5.79 -21.81 -13.64
N ILE A 265 -6.00 -20.56 -14.10
CA ILE A 265 -5.73 -20.17 -15.48
C ILE A 265 -4.23 -19.97 -15.70
N TYR A 266 -3.52 -19.36 -14.75
CA TYR A 266 -2.10 -19.05 -14.89
C TYR A 266 -1.24 -20.31 -15.04
N ASP A 267 -1.44 -21.29 -14.15
CA ASP A 267 -0.66 -22.52 -14.13
C ASP A 267 -0.89 -23.38 -15.38
N ASN A 268 -2.13 -23.42 -15.89
CA ASN A 268 -2.50 -24.29 -17.02
C ASN A 268 -2.30 -23.65 -18.40
N VAL A 269 -2.28 -22.31 -18.51
CA VAL A 269 -2.37 -21.63 -19.82
C VAL A 269 -1.22 -20.67 -20.11
N ILE A 270 -0.65 -20.03 -19.08
CA ILE A 270 0.40 -19.02 -19.27
C ILE A 270 1.80 -19.65 -19.11
N GLY A 271 1.89 -20.87 -18.59
CA GLY A 271 3.16 -21.62 -18.45
C GLY A 271 4.14 -20.96 -17.48
N GLY A 272 3.64 -20.09 -16.59
CA GLY A 272 4.46 -19.41 -15.61
C GLY A 272 4.73 -20.35 -14.44
N GLY A 273 5.97 -20.78 -14.27
CA GLY A 273 6.37 -21.55 -13.09
C GLY A 273 6.06 -20.79 -11.78
N VAL A 274 5.94 -21.56 -10.69
CA VAL A 274 5.80 -21.02 -9.33
C VAL A 274 6.97 -20.07 -9.04
N ASN A 275 6.69 -18.82 -8.70
CA ASN A 275 7.68 -17.84 -8.28
C ASN A 275 7.22 -17.15 -6.99
N THR A 276 8.12 -16.46 -6.28
CA THR A 276 7.83 -15.86 -4.96
C THR A 276 6.70 -14.81 -4.94
N GLN A 277 6.20 -14.39 -6.10
CA GLN A 277 5.11 -13.42 -6.27
C GLN A 277 3.82 -14.05 -6.81
N THR A 278 3.81 -15.34 -7.19
CA THR A 278 2.59 -16.08 -7.55
C THR A 278 1.95 -16.70 -6.32
N PHE A 279 0.65 -17.03 -6.38
CA PHE A 279 -0.04 -17.68 -5.26
C PHE A 279 0.63 -18.97 -4.82
N GLY A 280 1.13 -19.80 -5.75
CA GLY A 280 1.91 -20.99 -5.43
C GLY A 280 3.18 -20.67 -4.63
N GLY A 281 3.89 -19.58 -4.95
CA GLY A 281 5.11 -19.20 -4.25
C GLY A 281 4.85 -18.52 -2.90
N LEU A 282 3.76 -17.77 -2.80
CA LEU A 282 3.28 -17.21 -1.54
C LEU A 282 2.78 -18.33 -0.61
N ALA A 283 2.11 -19.35 -1.17
CA ALA A 283 1.70 -20.54 -0.43
C ALA A 283 2.89 -21.40 -0.02
N SER A 284 3.91 -21.58 -0.87
CA SER A 284 5.15 -22.27 -0.47
C SER A 284 5.90 -21.48 0.61
N ALA A 285 5.90 -20.15 0.56
CA ALA A 285 6.42 -19.31 1.64
C ALA A 285 5.57 -19.37 2.92
N PHE A 286 4.34 -19.89 2.84
CA PHE A 286 3.44 -20.07 3.98
C PHE A 286 3.56 -21.48 4.59
N VAL A 287 3.71 -22.51 3.74
CA VAL A 287 3.65 -23.94 4.11
C VAL A 287 5.03 -24.59 4.22
N LEU A 288 6.01 -24.13 3.43
CA LEU A 288 7.30 -24.81 3.20
C LEU A 288 8.52 -24.00 3.66
N THR A 289 8.33 -22.92 4.41
CA THR A 289 9.46 -22.21 5.05
C THR A 289 10.29 -23.19 5.86
N SER A 290 11.60 -23.19 5.62
CA SER A 290 12.50 -24.16 6.25
C SER A 290 12.39 -24.06 7.78
N PRO A 291 12.50 -25.19 8.50
CA PRO A 291 12.54 -25.20 9.97
C PRO A 291 13.59 -24.24 10.56
N SER A 292 14.63 -23.89 9.80
CA SER A 292 15.64 -22.90 10.19
C SER A 292 15.18 -21.43 10.12
N GLU A 293 14.21 -21.07 9.26
CA GLU A 293 13.57 -19.73 9.24
C GLU A 293 12.35 -19.65 10.18
N LEU A 294 11.80 -20.81 10.57
CA LEU A 294 10.90 -20.96 11.72
C LEU A 294 11.64 -20.81 13.07
N GLY A 295 12.97 -20.63 13.05
CA GLY A 295 13.80 -20.40 14.23
C GLY A 295 13.39 -19.16 15.03
N ASN A 296 12.69 -18.20 14.42
CA ASN A 296 12.07 -17.12 15.16
C ASN A 296 10.80 -17.64 15.85
N THR A 297 10.93 -17.97 17.13
CA THR A 297 9.79 -18.34 17.99
C THR A 297 8.66 -17.30 17.88
N ALA A 298 7.41 -17.69 18.16
CA ALA A 298 6.28 -16.74 18.22
C ALA A 298 6.60 -15.53 19.12
N THR A 299 7.42 -15.74 20.15
CA THR A 299 7.99 -14.73 21.04
C THR A 299 8.85 -13.70 20.30
N GLU A 300 9.76 -14.12 19.42
CA GLU A 300 10.60 -13.20 18.64
C GLU A 300 9.78 -12.36 17.67
N ARG A 301 8.76 -12.95 17.03
CA ARG A 301 7.84 -12.23 16.16
C ARG A 301 6.95 -11.26 16.94
N PHE A 302 6.56 -11.62 18.16
CA PHE A 302 5.90 -10.72 19.11
C PHE A 302 6.81 -9.52 19.45
N VAL A 303 8.07 -9.77 19.83
CA VAL A 303 9.05 -8.71 20.16
C VAL A 303 9.27 -7.81 18.94
N MET A 304 9.39 -8.40 17.75
CA MET A 304 9.55 -7.66 16.51
C MET A 304 8.33 -6.77 16.22
N TRP A 305 7.11 -7.32 16.31
CA TRP A 305 5.87 -6.57 16.15
C TRP A 305 5.78 -5.40 17.13
N PHE A 306 6.10 -5.65 18.40
CA PHE A 306 6.09 -4.64 19.46
C PHE A 306 7.13 -3.55 19.18
N ASN A 307 8.36 -3.92 18.83
CA ASN A 307 9.44 -2.99 18.55
C ASN A 307 9.15 -2.11 17.34
N PHE A 308 8.68 -2.68 16.22
CA PHE A 308 8.34 -1.89 15.04
C PHE A 308 7.13 -1.00 15.28
N THR A 309 6.08 -1.50 15.93
CA THR A 309 4.90 -0.68 16.21
C THR A 309 5.23 0.46 17.18
N SER A 310 6.01 0.18 18.23
CA SER A 310 6.49 1.18 19.17
C SER A 310 7.46 2.16 18.52
N PHE A 311 8.21 1.73 17.51
CA PHE A 311 9.09 2.62 16.75
C PHE A 311 8.28 3.67 15.98
N PHE A 312 7.15 3.31 15.35
CA PHE A 312 6.32 4.24 14.57
C PHE A 312 5.32 5.06 15.39
N TYR A 313 5.03 4.67 16.62
CA TYR A 313 3.96 5.29 17.43
C TYR A 313 4.34 5.54 18.91
N SER A 314 5.60 5.32 19.27
CA SER A 314 6.12 5.23 20.65
C SER A 314 5.51 4.08 21.48
N ALA A 315 6.27 3.57 22.45
CA ALA A 315 5.77 2.53 23.36
C ALA A 315 4.61 3.03 24.23
N GLY A 316 4.66 4.28 24.68
CA GLY A 316 3.59 4.91 25.45
C GLY A 316 2.33 5.14 24.63
N GLY A 317 2.47 5.62 23.40
CA GLY A 317 1.38 5.73 22.44
C GLY A 317 0.73 4.38 22.16
N LEU A 318 1.52 3.33 21.91
CA LEU A 318 1.02 1.96 21.73
C LEU A 318 0.21 1.47 22.94
N ALA A 319 0.73 1.64 24.16
CA ALA A 319 0.04 1.22 25.38
C ALA A 319 -1.31 1.94 25.55
N LEU A 320 -1.35 3.28 25.42
CA LEU A 320 -2.59 4.05 25.48
C LEU A 320 -3.55 3.68 24.34
N GLY A 321 -3.03 3.44 23.14
CA GLY A 321 -3.82 3.02 22.00
C GLY A 321 -4.52 1.69 22.22
N VAL A 322 -3.79 0.68 22.70
CA VAL A 322 -4.35 -0.65 23.00
C VAL A 322 -5.37 -0.57 24.14
N ILE A 323 -5.02 0.08 25.25
CA ILE A 323 -5.95 0.27 26.38
C ILE A 323 -7.21 0.97 25.91
N GLY A 324 -7.07 1.99 25.06
CA GLY A 324 -8.20 2.78 24.60
C GLY A 324 -9.14 2.06 23.65
N VAL A 325 -8.62 1.28 22.69
CA VAL A 325 -9.50 0.46 21.82
C VAL A 325 -10.20 -0.64 22.62
N LEU A 326 -9.54 -1.23 23.61
CA LEU A 326 -10.16 -2.18 24.53
C LEU A 326 -11.22 -1.49 25.40
N GLY A 327 -10.96 -0.27 25.86
CA GLY A 327 -11.93 0.56 26.58
C GLY A 327 -13.17 0.89 25.76
N LEU A 328 -12.99 1.26 24.48
CA LEU A 328 -14.08 1.46 23.52
C LEU A 328 -14.90 0.17 23.32
N ALA A 329 -14.23 -0.98 23.19
CA ALA A 329 -14.87 -2.28 23.03
C ALA A 329 -15.60 -2.74 24.30
N TRP A 330 -15.06 -2.48 25.48
CA TRP A 330 -15.68 -2.81 26.76
C TRP A 330 -16.87 -1.89 27.01
N GLN A 331 -16.62 -0.58 27.15
CA GLN A 331 -17.60 0.38 27.65
C GLN A 331 -18.72 0.62 26.64
N TYR A 332 -18.36 0.77 25.37
CA TYR A 332 -19.30 1.18 24.31
C TYR A 332 -19.56 0.10 23.28
N ARG A 333 -18.96 -1.09 23.46
CA ARG A 333 -19.16 -2.23 22.58
C ARG A 333 -18.78 -1.92 21.12
N LEU A 334 -17.84 -1.00 20.92
CA LEU A 334 -17.20 -0.72 19.63
C LEU A 334 -16.04 -1.70 19.44
N THR A 335 -16.34 -2.89 18.94
CA THR A 335 -15.41 -4.02 18.89
C THR A 335 -14.46 -3.97 17.71
N MET A 336 -14.86 -3.42 16.56
CA MET A 336 -14.05 -3.47 15.33
C MET A 336 -12.64 -2.86 15.47
N PRO A 337 -12.45 -1.69 16.12
CA PRO A 337 -11.10 -1.16 16.34
C PRO A 337 -10.19 -2.14 17.11
N ALA A 338 -10.71 -2.75 18.18
CA ALA A 338 -9.95 -3.68 18.99
C ALA A 338 -9.64 -5.00 18.24
N THR A 339 -10.62 -5.53 17.50
CA THR A 339 -10.42 -6.79 16.77
C THR A 339 -9.50 -6.63 15.57
N VAL A 340 -9.44 -5.46 14.94
CA VAL A 340 -8.44 -5.17 13.89
C VAL A 340 -7.03 -5.07 14.48
N VAL A 341 -6.86 -4.38 15.61
CA VAL A 341 -5.57 -4.34 16.34
C VAL A 341 -5.10 -5.76 16.66
N PHE A 342 -6.01 -6.60 17.16
CA PHE A 342 -5.71 -7.99 17.50
C PHE A 342 -5.46 -8.87 16.26
N ALA A 343 -6.24 -8.73 15.19
CA ALA A 343 -6.01 -9.47 13.94
C ALA A 343 -4.67 -9.10 13.29
N HIS A 344 -4.30 -7.81 13.30
CA HIS A 344 -3.00 -7.34 12.83
C HIS A 344 -1.85 -7.93 13.68
N PHE A 345 -2.03 -7.99 15.01
CA PHE A 345 -1.09 -8.67 15.90
C PHE A 345 -0.94 -10.17 15.57
N LEU A 346 -2.04 -10.90 15.46
CA LEU A 346 -2.02 -12.32 15.09
C LEU A 346 -1.36 -12.55 13.72
N ALA A 347 -1.68 -11.71 12.73
CA ALA A 347 -1.05 -11.78 11.42
C ALA A 347 0.47 -11.56 11.51
N GLY A 348 0.94 -10.57 12.28
CA GLY A 348 2.38 -10.34 12.48
C GLY A 348 3.10 -11.51 13.15
N VAL A 349 2.48 -12.13 14.15
CA VAL A 349 3.08 -13.26 14.87
C VAL A 349 3.07 -14.55 14.03
N PHE A 350 1.96 -14.84 13.36
CA PHE A 350 1.76 -16.15 12.74
C PHE A 350 2.03 -16.18 11.24
N LEU A 351 2.01 -15.05 10.53
CA LEU A 351 2.16 -14.99 9.07
C LEU A 351 3.49 -14.34 8.67
N GLN A 352 4.42 -15.15 8.12
CA GLN A 352 5.73 -14.65 7.71
C GLN A 352 5.66 -13.53 6.66
N ILE A 353 4.71 -13.60 5.72
CA ILE A 353 4.49 -12.56 4.71
C ILE A 353 4.09 -11.19 5.32
N PHE A 354 3.61 -11.18 6.56
CA PHE A 354 3.15 -9.99 7.27
C PHE A 354 4.27 -9.25 8.01
N THR A 355 5.52 -9.75 7.95
CA THR A 355 6.71 -9.19 8.62
C THR A 355 7.24 -7.89 7.99
N GLN A 356 6.62 -7.39 6.92
CA GLN A 356 6.89 -6.05 6.35
C GLN A 356 6.27 -4.94 7.22
N TYR A 357 6.73 -4.87 8.48
CA TYR A 357 6.16 -4.02 9.52
C TYR A 357 6.26 -2.52 9.23
N ASP A 358 7.22 -2.11 8.40
CA ASP A 358 7.36 -0.74 7.90
C ASP A 358 6.18 -0.26 7.06
N ARG A 359 5.40 -1.20 6.48
CA ARG A 359 4.21 -0.93 5.67
C ARG A 359 2.93 -1.32 6.38
N THR A 360 2.90 -2.49 7.03
CA THR A 360 1.68 -3.00 7.67
C THR A 360 1.28 -2.18 8.89
N ALA A 361 2.24 -1.56 9.60
CA ALA A 361 1.93 -0.67 10.72
C ALA A 361 0.97 0.47 10.35
N ALA A 362 1.01 1.00 9.12
CA ALA A 362 0.08 2.02 8.65
C ALA A 362 -1.40 1.60 8.73
N TYR A 363 -1.68 0.30 8.71
CA TYR A 363 -3.02 -0.27 8.85
C TYR A 363 -3.45 -0.45 10.32
N LEU A 364 -2.50 -0.36 11.25
CA LEU A 364 -2.74 -0.49 12.69
C LEU A 364 -2.91 0.87 13.38
N LEU A 365 -2.01 1.81 13.07
CA LEU A 365 -1.89 3.07 13.79
C LEU A 365 -3.17 3.93 13.87
N PRO A 366 -4.05 4.02 12.83
CA PRO A 366 -5.25 4.83 12.93
C PRO A 366 -6.16 4.41 14.10
N LEU A 367 -6.16 3.12 14.44
CA LEU A 367 -6.96 2.59 15.53
C LEU A 367 -6.30 2.83 16.89
N LEU A 368 -4.97 2.77 16.95
CA LEU A 368 -4.24 3.14 18.16
C LEU A 368 -4.37 4.63 18.47
N MET A 369 -4.47 5.49 17.45
CA MET A 369 -4.79 6.91 17.60
C MET A 369 -6.18 7.13 18.17
N LEU A 370 -7.17 6.39 17.66
CA LEU A 370 -8.53 6.39 18.21
C LEU A 370 -8.54 5.97 19.68
N GLY A 371 -7.78 4.92 20.03
CA GLY A 371 -7.62 4.47 21.42
C GLY A 371 -6.96 5.53 22.31
N GLY A 372 -5.86 6.14 21.86
CA GLY A 372 -5.20 7.24 22.57
C GLY A 372 -6.13 8.41 22.83
N GLY A 373 -6.94 8.79 21.82
CA GLY A 373 -8.00 9.80 21.95
C GLY A 373 -9.03 9.45 23.01
N TRP A 374 -9.46 8.19 23.09
CA TRP A 374 -10.36 7.72 24.14
C TRP A 374 -9.75 7.76 25.55
N CYS A 375 -8.50 7.32 25.71
CA CYS A 375 -7.81 7.32 26.99
C CYS A 375 -7.69 8.74 27.56
N LEU A 376 -7.22 9.69 26.76
CA LEU A 376 -7.05 11.07 27.22
C LEU A 376 -8.41 11.73 27.50
N SER A 377 -9.39 11.55 26.61
CA SER A 377 -10.73 12.11 26.82
C SER A 377 -11.40 11.54 28.06
N SER A 378 -11.29 10.23 28.31
CA SER A 378 -11.95 9.58 29.44
C SER A 378 -11.27 9.89 30.77
N SER A 379 -9.93 9.91 30.82
CA SER A 379 -9.20 10.27 32.04
C SER A 379 -9.44 11.74 32.43
N THR A 380 -9.46 12.66 31.47
CA THR A 380 -9.79 14.08 31.70
C THR A 380 -11.21 14.25 32.22
N ALA A 381 -12.19 13.59 31.57
CA ALA A 381 -13.59 13.63 32.03
C ALA A 381 -13.74 13.08 33.46
N TRP A 382 -13.03 12.00 33.79
CA TRP A 382 -13.06 11.41 35.12
C TRP A 382 -12.49 12.37 36.18
N MET A 383 -11.38 13.06 35.88
CA MET A 383 -10.80 14.10 36.73
C MET A 383 -11.76 15.27 36.97
N LEU A 384 -12.36 15.80 35.91
CA LEU A 384 -13.31 16.92 36.00
C LEU A 384 -14.52 16.57 36.86
N GLN A 385 -15.12 15.40 36.65
CA GLN A 385 -16.27 14.93 37.43
C GLN A 385 -15.97 14.79 38.93
N THR A 386 -14.75 14.40 39.30
CA THR A 386 -14.35 14.34 40.72
C THR A 386 -14.14 15.73 41.34
N THR A 387 -13.61 16.66 40.55
CA THR A 387 -13.35 18.03 41.00
C THR A 387 -14.65 18.80 41.21
N GLU A 388 -15.62 18.67 40.30
CA GLU A 388 -16.96 19.30 40.39
C GLU A 388 -17.74 18.82 41.62
N ARG A 389 -17.49 17.60 42.09
CA ARG A 389 -18.11 17.04 43.31
C ARG A 389 -17.38 17.45 44.60
N GLY A 390 -16.47 18.42 44.54
CA GLY A 390 -15.72 18.93 45.69
C GLY A 390 -14.74 17.92 46.31
N THR A 391 -14.50 16.77 45.66
CA THR A 391 -13.62 15.72 46.18
C THR A 391 -12.53 15.41 45.16
N ILE A 392 -11.35 16.02 45.35
CA ILE A 392 -10.17 15.69 44.55
C ILE A 392 -9.72 14.28 44.93
N ARG A 393 -9.98 13.29 44.06
CA ARG A 393 -9.49 11.93 44.23
C ARG A 393 -8.17 11.77 43.49
N VAL A 394 -7.16 11.25 44.20
CA VAL A 394 -5.79 11.09 43.69
C VAL A 394 -5.75 10.24 42.41
N VAL A 395 -6.54 9.16 42.34
CA VAL A 395 -6.49 8.21 41.22
C VAL A 395 -6.92 8.84 39.87
N PRO A 396 -8.10 9.49 39.73
CA PRO A 396 -8.46 10.16 38.49
C PRO A 396 -7.49 11.25 38.06
N VAL A 397 -6.99 12.05 39.01
CA VAL A 397 -5.99 13.10 38.74
C VAL A 397 -4.70 12.45 38.20
N ALA A 398 -4.19 11.42 38.89
CA ALA A 398 -3.02 10.68 38.46
C ALA A 398 -3.21 10.06 37.07
N ALA A 399 -4.37 9.47 36.77
CA ALA A 399 -4.67 8.89 35.46
C ALA A 399 -4.67 9.94 34.33
N ALA A 400 -5.26 11.12 34.57
CA ALA A 400 -5.26 12.22 33.61
C ALA A 400 -3.84 12.79 33.39
N VAL A 401 -3.10 13.02 34.48
CA VAL A 401 -1.71 13.50 34.43
C VAL A 401 -0.82 12.49 33.71
N VAL A 402 -0.88 11.21 34.05
CA VAL A 402 -0.07 10.17 33.40
C VAL A 402 -0.40 10.06 31.92
N SER A 403 -1.69 10.04 31.55
CA SER A 403 -2.09 9.99 30.14
C SER A 403 -1.62 11.23 29.36
N GLY A 404 -1.74 12.42 29.97
CA GLY A 404 -1.24 13.67 29.40
C GLY A 404 0.29 13.68 29.24
N CYS A 405 1.03 13.27 30.25
CA CYS A 405 2.50 13.17 30.21
C CYS A 405 2.98 12.17 29.15
N ILE A 406 2.36 10.99 29.05
CA ILE A 406 2.69 10.01 28.01
C ILE A 406 2.44 10.60 26.62
N LEU A 407 1.34 11.33 26.43
CA LEU A 407 1.03 11.94 25.14
C LEU A 407 1.99 13.09 24.79
N LEU A 408 2.33 13.95 25.77
CA LEU A 408 3.34 15.00 25.58
C LEU A 408 4.71 14.41 25.24
N PHE A 409 5.09 13.32 25.91
CA PHE A 409 6.32 12.59 25.58
C PHE A 409 6.26 12.00 24.16
N HIS A 410 5.14 11.39 23.77
CA HIS A 410 4.92 10.93 22.40
C HIS A 410 5.14 12.06 21.39
N PHE A 411 4.50 13.22 21.56
CA PHE A 411 4.71 14.36 20.66
C PHE A 411 6.16 14.87 20.67
N SER A 412 6.84 14.86 21.81
CA SER A 412 8.26 15.25 21.87
C SER A 412 9.16 14.36 21.01
N LEU A 413 8.82 13.08 20.86
CA LEU A 413 9.51 12.14 19.98
C LEU A 413 9.16 12.34 18.50
N GLU A 414 7.96 12.84 18.19
CA GLU A 414 7.51 13.10 16.81
C GLU A 414 8.07 14.41 16.23
N ILE A 415 8.29 15.45 17.07
CA ILE A 415 8.74 16.78 16.63
C ILE A 415 10.00 16.75 15.74
N PRO A 416 11.08 16.00 16.07
CA PRO A 416 12.25 15.92 15.21
C PRO A 416 11.93 15.41 13.81
N GLY A 417 11.11 14.36 13.70
CA GLY A 417 10.70 13.79 12.41
C GLY A 417 9.74 14.69 11.62
N LEU A 418 8.95 15.52 12.31
CA LEU A 418 8.10 16.53 11.66
C LEU A 418 8.87 17.74 11.15
N ARG A 419 9.95 18.14 11.83
CA ARG A 419 10.82 19.26 11.39
C ARG A 419 11.79 18.83 10.30
N SER A 420 12.22 17.58 10.37
CA SER A 420 13.20 16.97 9.47
C SER A 420 12.70 15.59 9.04
N PRO A 421 11.78 15.53 8.06
CA PRO A 421 11.23 14.28 7.52
C PRO A 421 12.29 13.22 7.18
N GLU A 422 13.48 13.66 6.78
CA GLU A 422 14.62 12.81 6.45
C GLU A 422 15.09 11.90 7.61
N LEU A 423 14.75 12.26 8.84
CA LEU A 423 15.07 11.49 10.05
C LEU A 423 14.08 10.34 10.31
N VAL A 424 12.91 10.33 9.67
CA VAL A 424 11.85 9.33 9.91
C VAL A 424 12.25 7.99 9.29
N HIS A 425 12.86 7.08 10.03
CA HIS A 425 13.23 5.76 9.48
C HIS A 425 11.99 4.88 9.19
N PRO A 426 11.98 4.00 8.17
CA PRO A 426 12.92 3.91 7.05
C PRO A 426 12.59 4.88 5.90
N TRP A 427 11.51 5.66 6.00
CA TRP A 427 10.88 6.36 4.87
C TRP A 427 11.40 7.77 4.60
N GLY A 428 12.08 8.40 5.55
CA GLY A 428 12.47 9.79 5.53
C GLY A 428 13.36 10.16 4.35
N ARG A 429 14.12 9.20 3.84
CA ARG A 429 14.98 9.40 2.66
C ARG A 429 14.17 9.72 1.39
N ILE A 430 12.88 9.40 1.36
CA ILE A 430 11.96 9.73 0.26
C ILE A 430 11.63 11.23 0.24
N ALA A 431 11.68 11.89 1.40
CA ALA A 431 11.54 13.34 1.49
C ALA A 431 12.70 14.09 0.79
N ASN A 432 13.83 13.42 0.53
CA ASN A 432 14.96 14.02 -0.16
C ASN A 432 14.86 13.88 -1.68
N HIS A 433 15.06 14.99 -2.39
CA HIS A 433 15.24 14.97 -3.84
C HIS A 433 16.55 14.25 -4.21
N SER A 434 16.45 13.00 -4.64
CA SER A 434 17.52 12.20 -5.23
C SER A 434 18.17 12.84 -6.47
N GLY A 435 17.43 13.61 -7.27
CA GLY A 435 17.85 14.12 -8.58
C GLY A 435 17.41 13.24 -9.77
N MET A 436 16.62 12.19 -9.54
CA MET A 436 16.17 11.26 -10.59
C MET A 436 15.33 11.96 -11.65
N LYS A 437 14.36 12.81 -11.26
CA LYS A 437 13.56 13.62 -12.22
C LYS A 437 14.43 14.36 -13.24
N LYS A 438 15.51 14.99 -12.75
CA LYS A 438 16.46 15.72 -13.59
C LYS A 438 17.26 14.79 -14.50
N ALA A 439 17.71 13.65 -13.98
CA ALA A 439 18.45 12.67 -14.78
C ALA A 439 17.60 12.11 -15.94
N ILE A 440 16.33 11.80 -15.70
CA ILE A 440 15.41 11.34 -16.75
C ILE A 440 15.11 12.46 -17.74
N ALA A 441 14.92 13.70 -17.29
CA ALA A 441 14.73 14.84 -18.20
C ALA A 441 15.96 15.12 -19.08
N ASP A 442 17.18 14.90 -18.57
CA ASP A 442 18.41 14.97 -19.36
C ASP A 442 18.49 13.81 -20.35
N LEU A 443 18.15 12.58 -19.93
CA LEU A 443 18.12 11.40 -20.79
C LEU A 443 17.13 11.58 -21.94
N ASP A 444 15.95 12.13 -21.67
CA ASP A 444 14.93 12.49 -22.68
C ASP A 444 15.44 13.52 -23.70
N LYS A 445 16.58 14.18 -23.49
CA LYS A 445 17.23 15.06 -24.48
C LYS A 445 18.37 14.35 -25.24
N ILE A 446 19.04 13.39 -24.60
CA ILE A 446 20.23 12.73 -25.15
C ILE A 446 19.85 11.59 -26.11
N VAL A 447 18.85 10.79 -25.76
CA VAL A 447 18.50 9.57 -26.51
C VAL A 447 17.64 9.93 -27.72
N PRO A 448 18.05 9.74 -28.99
CA PRO A 448 17.21 10.09 -30.14
C PRO A 448 15.86 9.36 -30.17
N GLU A 449 14.85 9.94 -30.82
CA GLU A 449 13.59 9.25 -31.10
C GLU A 449 13.82 8.01 -31.98
N GLY A 450 12.98 6.99 -31.83
CA GLY A 450 13.15 5.71 -32.50
C GLY A 450 14.30 4.85 -31.94
N SER A 451 15.01 5.28 -30.91
CA SER A 451 16.03 4.45 -30.24
C SER A 451 15.40 3.32 -29.41
N THR A 452 16.24 2.38 -29.00
CA THR A 452 15.88 1.37 -27.99
C THR A 452 16.60 1.66 -26.67
N LEU A 453 15.88 1.55 -25.55
CA LEU A 453 16.43 1.69 -24.21
C LEU A 453 16.25 0.39 -23.41
N MET A 454 17.38 -0.22 -23.06
CA MET A 454 17.46 -1.37 -22.16
C MET A 454 17.96 -0.92 -20.79
N SER A 455 17.09 -0.91 -19.78
CA SER A 455 17.60 -0.70 -18.41
C SER A 455 18.19 -1.99 -17.84
N TRP A 456 19.09 -1.87 -16.86
CA TRP A 456 19.67 -3.02 -16.19
C TRP A 456 18.62 -3.83 -15.41
N ASP A 457 17.85 -3.15 -14.55
CA ASP A 457 16.87 -3.73 -13.63
C ASP A 457 15.48 -3.08 -13.76
N TYR A 458 14.48 -3.69 -13.11
CA TYR A 458 13.09 -3.21 -13.08
C TYR A 458 12.95 -1.86 -12.39
N ALA A 459 13.69 -1.62 -11.31
CA ALA A 459 13.64 -0.36 -10.58
C ALA A 459 13.94 0.83 -11.51
N THR A 460 15.00 0.70 -12.29
CA THR A 460 15.42 1.68 -13.29
C THR A 460 14.38 1.83 -14.40
N THR A 461 13.80 0.72 -14.90
CA THR A 461 12.72 0.77 -15.90
C THR A 461 11.52 1.56 -15.38
N HIS A 462 11.06 1.26 -14.17
CA HIS A 462 9.87 1.87 -13.59
C HIS A 462 10.08 3.36 -13.34
N GLN A 463 11.24 3.74 -12.79
CA GLN A 463 11.60 5.14 -12.60
C GLN A 463 11.64 5.90 -13.93
N PHE A 464 12.25 5.33 -14.98
CA PHE A 464 12.23 5.94 -16.31
C PHE A 464 10.81 6.11 -16.85
N ARG A 465 10.02 5.02 -16.91
CA ARG A 465 8.67 5.02 -17.51
C ARG A 465 7.68 5.91 -16.76
N ALA A 466 7.78 5.97 -15.43
CA ALA A 466 6.96 6.87 -14.64
C ALA A 466 7.27 8.34 -15.02
N THR A 467 8.56 8.67 -15.05
CA THR A 467 9.03 10.06 -15.07
C THR A 467 9.16 10.68 -16.46
N THR A 468 9.47 9.89 -17.48
CA THR A 468 9.69 10.39 -18.84
C THR A 468 8.49 11.18 -19.36
N LYS A 469 8.76 12.32 -20.00
CA LYS A 469 7.70 13.14 -20.63
C LYS A 469 7.42 12.72 -22.07
N ARG A 470 8.20 11.79 -22.61
CA ARG A 470 8.04 11.29 -23.96
C ARG A 470 6.73 10.55 -24.14
N GLN A 471 6.11 10.72 -25.30
CA GLN A 471 4.93 9.95 -25.68
C GLN A 471 5.30 8.46 -25.79
N LEU A 472 4.36 7.59 -25.39
CA LEU A 472 4.52 6.14 -25.53
C LEU A 472 4.81 5.79 -27.00
N GLY A 473 5.85 4.99 -27.23
CA GLY A 473 6.25 4.54 -28.57
C GLY A 473 7.33 5.37 -29.26
N THR A 474 7.64 6.58 -28.79
CA THR A 474 8.78 7.39 -29.33
C THR A 474 10.15 6.80 -28.97
N LEU A 475 10.21 6.06 -27.87
CA LEU A 475 11.37 5.29 -27.43
C LEU A 475 10.92 3.86 -27.10
N LEU A 476 11.59 2.88 -27.70
CA LEU A 476 11.30 1.48 -27.42
C LEU A 476 12.00 1.06 -26.13
N VAL A 477 11.26 1.05 -25.02
CA VAL A 477 11.79 0.59 -23.72
C VAL A 477 11.53 -0.89 -23.57
N THR A 478 12.56 -1.72 -23.64
CA THR A 478 12.42 -3.18 -23.56
C THR A 478 12.36 -3.68 -22.11
N ARG A 479 12.30 -5.00 -21.92
CA ARG A 479 12.48 -5.64 -20.61
C ARG A 479 13.90 -5.41 -20.07
N PRO A 480 14.08 -5.43 -18.73
CA PRO A 480 15.40 -5.27 -18.14
C PRO A 480 16.39 -6.35 -18.57
N ILE A 481 17.66 -5.99 -18.74
CA ILE A 481 18.74 -6.92 -19.13
C ILE A 481 18.81 -8.09 -18.15
N GLU A 482 18.72 -7.83 -16.85
CA GLU A 482 18.78 -8.88 -15.82
C GLU A 482 17.66 -9.93 -15.99
N THR A 483 16.46 -9.50 -16.39
CA THR A 483 15.34 -10.41 -16.65
C THR A 483 15.64 -11.30 -17.86
N LEU A 484 16.16 -10.71 -18.94
CA LEU A 484 16.46 -11.44 -20.17
C LEU A 484 17.62 -12.43 -19.96
N VAL A 485 18.67 -12.04 -19.23
CA VAL A 485 19.75 -12.95 -18.81
C VAL A 485 19.21 -14.09 -17.95
N LYS A 486 18.29 -13.83 -17.03
CA LYS A 486 17.65 -14.88 -16.23
C LYS A 486 16.91 -15.89 -17.12
N GLN A 487 16.14 -15.42 -18.12
CA GLN A 487 15.47 -16.31 -19.08
C GLN A 487 16.46 -17.10 -19.92
N LYS A 488 17.61 -16.50 -20.30
CA LYS A 488 18.69 -17.24 -20.99
C LYS A 488 19.20 -18.40 -20.16
N LYS A 489 19.49 -18.15 -18.88
CA LYS A 489 19.96 -19.20 -17.94
C LYS A 489 18.95 -20.33 -17.76
N LEU A 490 17.67 -20.05 -17.97
CA LEU A 490 16.58 -21.03 -17.94
C LEU A 490 16.34 -21.71 -19.30
N GLY A 491 17.11 -21.37 -20.34
CA GLY A 491 16.94 -21.90 -21.69
C GLY A 491 15.66 -21.40 -22.41
N SER A 492 14.99 -20.39 -21.86
CA SER A 492 13.67 -19.93 -22.30
C SER A 492 13.68 -18.56 -22.99
N LEU A 493 14.86 -17.95 -23.23
CA LEU A 493 14.95 -16.57 -23.73
C LEU A 493 14.24 -16.36 -25.08
N SER A 494 14.50 -17.20 -26.08
CA SER A 494 13.89 -17.07 -27.41
C SER A 494 12.36 -17.17 -27.32
N ALA A 495 11.85 -18.22 -26.66
CA ALA A 495 10.42 -18.39 -26.42
C ALA A 495 9.83 -17.21 -25.64
N TYR A 496 10.56 -16.66 -24.66
CA TYR A 496 10.12 -15.49 -23.90
C TYR A 496 10.03 -14.23 -24.76
N ILE A 497 11.01 -13.98 -25.64
CA ILE A 497 10.99 -12.86 -26.59
C ILE A 497 9.79 -12.98 -27.51
N GLU A 498 9.59 -14.15 -28.11
CA GLU A 498 8.49 -14.43 -29.04
C GLU A 498 7.12 -14.29 -28.37
N THR A 499 6.93 -14.95 -27.22
CA THR A 499 5.66 -14.95 -26.48
C THR A 499 5.28 -13.55 -26.00
N ARG A 500 6.27 -12.70 -25.72
CA ARG A 500 6.07 -11.32 -25.26
C ARG A 500 6.11 -10.28 -26.38
N GLY A 501 6.32 -10.71 -27.64
CA GLY A 501 6.45 -9.79 -28.78
C GLY A 501 7.57 -8.76 -28.59
N LEU A 502 8.66 -9.13 -27.92
CA LEU A 502 9.77 -8.19 -27.70
C LEU A 502 10.52 -7.97 -29.00
N SER A 503 10.85 -6.71 -29.28
CA SER A 503 11.64 -6.33 -30.45
C SER A 503 12.69 -5.29 -30.08
N LEU A 504 13.63 -5.09 -31.00
CA LEU A 504 14.57 -3.96 -30.99
C LEU A 504 14.17 -3.02 -32.13
N SER A 505 14.36 -1.72 -31.93
CA SER A 505 14.10 -0.76 -32.99
C SER A 505 15.12 -0.92 -34.12
N SER A 506 14.63 -0.95 -35.35
CA SER A 506 15.45 -0.85 -36.57
C SER A 506 15.80 0.60 -36.94
N LYS A 507 15.20 1.59 -36.27
CA LYS A 507 15.26 3.01 -36.67
C LYS A 507 16.28 3.84 -35.90
N GLY A 508 16.87 3.31 -34.84
CA GLY A 508 17.75 4.09 -33.98
C GLY A 508 18.69 3.25 -33.11
N PRO A 509 19.67 3.89 -32.47
CA PRO A 509 20.67 3.21 -31.65
C PRO A 509 20.08 2.52 -30.41
N LEU A 510 20.84 1.57 -29.87
CA LEU A 510 20.54 0.90 -28.60
C LEU A 510 21.30 1.58 -27.46
N PHE A 511 20.59 1.96 -26.41
CA PHE A 511 21.16 2.49 -25.18
C PHE A 511 20.92 1.56 -24.00
N VAL A 512 21.85 1.57 -23.06
CA VAL A 512 21.73 0.89 -21.77
C VAL A 512 21.74 1.88 -20.63
N LEU A 513 20.74 1.77 -19.75
CA LEU A 513 20.67 2.55 -18.51
C LEU A 513 20.95 1.64 -17.32
N ALA A 514 22.07 1.86 -16.64
CA ALA A 514 22.53 0.96 -15.57
C ALA A 514 23.01 1.69 -14.32
N PRO A 515 22.83 1.09 -13.12
CA PRO A 515 23.54 1.49 -11.92
C PRO A 515 25.06 1.44 -12.09
N ILE A 516 25.81 2.42 -11.56
CA ILE A 516 27.29 2.42 -11.63
C ILE A 516 27.94 1.17 -11.01
N LYS A 517 27.28 0.57 -10.01
CA LYS A 517 27.74 -0.66 -9.34
C LYS A 517 27.85 -1.87 -10.28
N ILE A 518 27.20 -1.81 -11.45
CA ILE A 518 27.31 -2.83 -12.48
C ILE A 518 28.45 -2.45 -13.40
N SER A 519 29.49 -3.29 -13.45
CA SER A 519 30.67 -3.02 -14.27
C SER A 519 30.33 -3.00 -15.77
N LYS A 520 31.03 -2.15 -16.52
CA LYS A 520 30.93 -2.06 -17.98
C LYS A 520 31.08 -3.45 -18.64
N MET A 521 32.03 -4.25 -18.17
CA MET A 521 32.26 -5.62 -18.66
C MET A 521 31.04 -6.52 -18.45
N LYS A 522 30.47 -6.53 -17.24
CA LYS A 522 29.25 -7.32 -16.94
C LYS A 522 28.06 -6.91 -17.79
N ILE A 523 27.91 -5.61 -18.08
CA ILE A 523 26.87 -5.11 -18.99
C ILE A 523 27.11 -5.65 -20.41
N LYS A 524 28.34 -5.54 -20.91
CA LYS A 524 28.71 -6.03 -22.24
C LYS A 524 28.45 -7.53 -22.37
N ASP A 525 28.89 -8.33 -21.42
CA ASP A 525 28.70 -9.79 -21.44
C ASP A 525 27.21 -10.15 -21.42
N SER A 526 26.43 -9.48 -20.56
CA SER A 526 24.98 -9.67 -20.46
C SER A 526 24.24 -9.24 -21.74
N LEU A 527 24.72 -8.19 -22.42
CA LEU A 527 24.17 -7.78 -23.71
C LEU A 527 24.51 -8.77 -24.81
N SER A 528 25.76 -9.24 -24.90
CA SER A 528 26.15 -10.31 -25.84
C SER A 528 25.26 -11.53 -25.64
N ASP A 529 24.96 -11.87 -24.38
CA ASP A 529 24.09 -12.97 -24.03
C ASP A 529 22.66 -12.81 -24.56
N VAL A 530 22.10 -11.61 -24.41
CA VAL A 530 20.71 -11.27 -24.76
C VAL A 530 20.53 -10.96 -26.24
N LEU A 531 21.52 -10.37 -26.88
CA LEU A 531 21.47 -9.95 -28.27
C LEU A 531 21.89 -11.05 -29.24
N GLY A 532 22.64 -12.05 -28.78
CA GLY A 532 23.13 -13.14 -29.61
C GLY A 532 22.05 -14.06 -30.20
N THR A 533 22.49 -15.15 -30.84
CA THR A 533 21.67 -16.10 -31.61
C THR A 533 20.47 -16.68 -30.86
N HIS A 534 20.59 -16.90 -29.56
CA HIS A 534 19.50 -17.44 -28.71
C HIS A 534 18.59 -16.37 -28.09
N GLY A 535 18.84 -15.10 -28.38
CA GLY A 535 18.04 -13.97 -27.92
C GLY A 535 17.44 -13.21 -29.10
N PHE A 536 17.86 -11.96 -29.33
CA PHE A 536 17.35 -11.14 -30.43
C PHE A 536 17.97 -11.48 -31.81
N GLY A 537 18.88 -12.44 -31.89
CA GLY A 537 19.43 -12.92 -33.17
C GLY A 537 20.42 -11.95 -33.84
N GLY A 538 20.96 -10.99 -33.09
CA GLY A 538 21.96 -10.02 -33.55
C GLY A 538 23.41 -10.44 -33.27
N GLN A 539 24.35 -9.59 -33.70
CA GLN A 539 25.76 -9.74 -33.35
C GLN A 539 26.02 -9.28 -31.90
N PRO A 540 27.02 -9.82 -31.19
CA PRO A 540 27.40 -9.27 -29.89
C PRO A 540 27.93 -7.83 -30.06
N PRO A 541 27.73 -6.94 -29.07
CA PRO A 541 28.22 -5.56 -29.17
C PRO A 541 29.75 -5.50 -29.19
N ALA A 542 30.34 -4.77 -30.14
CA ALA A 542 31.77 -4.49 -30.18
C ALA A 542 32.25 -3.73 -28.93
N ASP A 543 31.51 -2.69 -28.51
CA ASP A 543 31.78 -1.92 -27.29
C ASP A 543 30.50 -1.25 -26.74
N ILE A 544 30.58 -0.73 -25.51
CA ILE A 544 29.57 0.16 -24.95
C ILE A 544 30.24 1.48 -24.50
N ALA A 545 29.84 2.61 -25.07
CA ALA A 545 30.44 3.91 -24.77
C ALA A 545 29.61 4.67 -23.73
N GLU A 546 30.22 5.06 -22.61
CA GLU A 546 29.56 5.95 -21.63
C GLU A 546 29.19 7.28 -22.30
N GLN A 547 27.91 7.64 -22.24
CA GLN A 547 27.38 8.89 -22.79
C GLN A 547 27.20 9.93 -21.70
N ARG A 548 26.67 9.50 -20.55
CA ARG A 548 26.35 10.38 -19.44
C ARG A 548 26.32 9.62 -18.13
N ARG A 549 26.72 10.30 -17.07
CA ARG A 549 26.67 9.84 -15.69
C ARG A 549 25.96 10.85 -14.82
N TRP A 550 25.10 10.37 -13.94
CA TRP A 550 24.41 11.18 -12.94
C TRP A 550 24.77 10.67 -11.54
N LYS A 551 25.09 11.59 -10.64
CA LYS A 551 25.33 11.31 -9.22
C LYS A 551 24.18 11.86 -8.38
N PHE A 552 23.70 11.06 -7.44
CA PHE A 552 22.60 11.36 -6.56
C PHE A 552 23.10 11.46 -5.13
N LYS A 553 22.62 12.46 -4.37
CA LYS A 553 23.12 12.73 -3.02
C LYS A 553 22.72 11.65 -1.99
N ASN A 554 21.62 10.92 -2.22
CA ASN A 554 20.99 10.04 -1.22
C ASN A 554 20.41 8.73 -1.82
N GLY A 555 21.17 8.00 -2.64
CA GLY A 555 20.69 6.81 -3.35
C GLY A 555 20.63 5.54 -2.50
N LYS A 556 19.59 5.36 -1.66
CA LYS A 556 19.34 4.05 -1.04
C LYS A 556 18.44 3.13 -1.85
N TYR A 557 17.66 3.64 -2.80
CA TYR A 557 16.74 2.81 -3.59
C TYR A 557 17.38 2.36 -4.90
N HIS A 558 18.49 1.61 -4.77
CA HIS A 558 19.24 0.83 -5.78
C HIS A 558 20.56 1.41 -6.30
N THR A 559 20.73 2.74 -6.42
CA THR A 559 21.99 3.32 -6.96
C THR A 559 22.22 4.76 -6.48
N ASN A 560 23.44 5.09 -6.05
CA ASN A 560 23.88 6.48 -5.86
C ASN A 560 24.29 7.15 -7.17
N GLU A 561 24.51 6.37 -8.23
CA GLU A 561 24.87 6.90 -9.54
C GLU A 561 24.28 6.03 -10.65
N LEU A 562 23.79 6.68 -11.70
CA LEU A 562 23.22 6.07 -12.90
C LEU A 562 24.09 6.43 -14.10
N VAL A 563 24.27 5.49 -15.02
CA VAL A 563 25.06 5.68 -16.23
C VAL A 563 24.25 5.27 -17.46
N LEU A 564 24.30 6.12 -18.48
CA LEU A 564 23.78 5.83 -19.82
C LEU A 564 24.94 5.41 -20.71
N TYR A 565 24.84 4.23 -21.31
CA TYR A 565 25.77 3.71 -22.30
C TYR A 565 25.12 3.65 -23.68
N LEU A 566 25.88 3.96 -24.72
CA LEU A 566 25.53 3.71 -26.12
C LEU A 566 26.18 2.40 -26.56
N VAL A 567 25.38 1.48 -27.09
CA VAL A 567 25.88 0.22 -27.65
C VAL A 567 26.45 0.47 -29.04
N ARG A 568 27.68 0.02 -29.27
CA ARG A 568 28.38 0.06 -30.56
C ARG A 568 28.49 -1.37 -31.09
N TRP A 569 28.08 -1.55 -32.35
CA TRP A 569 28.09 -2.83 -33.05
C TRP A 569 29.42 -3.05 -33.74
#